data_AF-A0A645F1G9-F1
#
_entry.id   AF-A0A645F1G9-F1
#
_cell.length_a   1.000
_cell.length_b   1.000
_cell.length_c   1.000
_cell.angle_alpha   90.00
_cell.angle_beta   90.00
_cell.angle_gamma   90.00
#
_symmetry.space_group_name_H-M   'P 1'
#
loop_
_entity.id
_entity.type
_entity.pdbx_description
1 polymer ?
#
loop_
_entity_poly.entity_id
_entity_poly.type
_entity_poly.pdbx_seq_one_letter_code
_entity_poly.pdbx_strand_id
1 'polypeptide(L)'
;MKNVDFNWFEKFYGKKNPGKFHLILSIPNGGCNYGPKVIYNDGSEDLYAVMGCCVADSTGQPSYSKGIAQIVIHEYNHSFCNPLIDANYNAMEPASVKIFKPLKNKLSLQAYSAPKTMEYENLVRACVIRYYLRNGVDENMLKYQVAGEFANGFIWIDKLVNLLGVYEKNRDKYPTLNDFMPEIVKFESTLSPKKIIREIKASTPKIVSISIPDKSKAVDPAITEITLTFDRPMSFKNGVSYGKQGKKCFPEFSDKKSKWDEKTKKQWTFYIKLEPDKDYSMSFPSQFFYDVNYYSLDKTYYLDFRTRKQ
;
A
#
# COMPACT_ATOMS: atom_id res chain seq x y z
N MET A 1 -19.54 -13.09 -1.44
CA MET A 1 -18.76 -13.88 -2.42
C MET A 1 -19.34 -13.91 -3.84
N LYS A 2 -20.61 -13.56 -4.08
CA LYS A 2 -21.23 -13.48 -5.43
C LYS A 2 -20.54 -12.54 -6.44
N ASN A 3 -19.38 -11.94 -6.10
CA ASN A 3 -18.70 -10.90 -6.85
C ASN A 3 -17.23 -11.25 -7.19
N VAL A 4 -16.76 -12.48 -6.95
CA VAL A 4 -15.44 -12.95 -7.41
C VAL A 4 -15.63 -13.85 -8.63
N ASP A 5 -15.09 -13.45 -9.78
CA ASP A 5 -15.08 -14.22 -11.02
C ASP A 5 -13.90 -15.21 -11.01
N PHE A 6 -14.13 -16.40 -10.47
CA PHE A 6 -13.13 -17.47 -10.46
C PHE A 6 -12.77 -17.96 -11.88
N ASN A 7 -13.65 -17.79 -12.87
CA ASN A 7 -13.35 -18.17 -14.25
C ASN A 7 -12.30 -17.26 -14.89
N TRP A 8 -12.12 -16.04 -14.37
CA TRP A 8 -11.08 -15.14 -14.82
C TRP A 8 -9.69 -15.77 -14.64
N PHE A 9 -9.45 -16.48 -13.54
CA PHE A 9 -8.11 -17.01 -13.21
C PHE A 9 -7.66 -18.04 -14.24
N GLU A 10 -8.45 -19.09 -14.48
CA GLU A 10 -8.05 -20.12 -15.47
C GLU A 10 -7.86 -19.53 -16.87
N LYS A 11 -8.72 -18.57 -17.27
CA LYS A 11 -8.58 -17.86 -18.54
C LYS A 11 -7.32 -17.00 -18.58
N PHE A 12 -7.06 -16.24 -17.53
CA PHE A 12 -5.92 -15.34 -17.42
C PHE A 12 -4.61 -16.11 -17.37
N TYR A 13 -4.50 -17.17 -16.57
CA TYR A 13 -3.29 -17.96 -16.46
C TYR A 13 -3.09 -18.96 -17.63
N GLY A 14 -4.16 -19.31 -18.34
CA GLY A 14 -4.15 -20.28 -19.44
C GLY A 14 -4.00 -21.72 -18.98
N LYS A 15 -4.18 -22.00 -17.69
CA LYS A 15 -4.13 -23.34 -17.09
C LYS A 15 -5.22 -23.46 -16.02
N LYS A 16 -5.74 -24.67 -15.85
CA LYS A 16 -6.59 -25.00 -14.70
C LYS A 16 -5.79 -24.91 -13.42
N ASN A 17 -6.45 -24.62 -12.30
CA ASN A 17 -5.80 -24.68 -11.01
C ASN A 17 -5.32 -26.13 -10.76
N PRO A 18 -4.03 -26.35 -10.40
CA PRO A 18 -3.54 -27.70 -10.10
C PRO A 18 -4.12 -28.28 -8.81
N GLY A 19 -4.75 -27.45 -7.95
CA GLY A 19 -5.25 -27.85 -6.63
C GLY A 19 -6.70 -27.47 -6.35
N LYS A 20 -7.22 -27.96 -5.22
CA LYS A 20 -8.52 -27.50 -4.68
C LYS A 20 -8.31 -26.23 -3.87
N PHE A 21 -9.23 -25.29 -4.00
CA PHE A 21 -9.22 -24.07 -3.22
C PHE A 21 -10.33 -24.09 -2.17
N HIS A 22 -9.92 -23.90 -0.93
CA HIS A 22 -10.78 -23.91 0.25
C HIS A 22 -10.83 -22.52 0.85
N LEU A 23 -12.02 -21.94 0.91
CA LEU A 23 -12.24 -20.72 1.67
C LEU A 23 -12.71 -21.09 3.08
N ILE A 24 -11.92 -20.77 4.09
CA ILE A 24 -12.23 -21.00 5.49
C ILE A 24 -12.60 -19.67 6.13
N LEU A 25 -13.79 -19.57 6.71
CA LEU A 25 -14.22 -18.42 7.49
C LEU A 25 -13.87 -18.65 8.97
N SER A 26 -12.85 -17.97 9.48
CA SER A 26 -12.32 -18.16 10.84
C SER A 26 -12.58 -16.94 11.72
N ILE A 27 -13.64 -16.98 12.51
CA ILE A 27 -13.94 -15.95 13.52
C ILE A 27 -12.84 -15.86 14.60
N PRO A 28 -12.28 -16.98 15.12
CA PRO A 28 -11.25 -16.90 16.16
C PRO A 28 -9.94 -16.21 15.73
N ASN A 29 -9.70 -16.04 14.42
CA ASN A 29 -8.49 -15.39 13.90
C ASN A 29 -8.50 -13.86 14.01
N GLY A 30 -9.57 -13.25 14.52
CA GLY A 30 -9.71 -11.79 14.56
C GLY A 30 -9.63 -11.20 13.15
N GLY A 31 -8.88 -10.12 12.96
CA GLY A 31 -8.71 -9.49 11.64
C GLY A 31 -7.68 -10.15 10.70
N CYS A 32 -6.98 -11.19 11.16
CA CYS A 32 -5.86 -11.80 10.44
C CYS A 32 -6.34 -12.79 9.37
N ASN A 33 -5.65 -12.81 8.22
CA ASN A 33 -5.94 -13.72 7.11
C ASN A 33 -4.68 -14.50 6.75
N TYR A 34 -4.85 -15.73 6.25
CA TYR A 34 -3.74 -16.63 5.94
C TYR A 34 -3.99 -17.41 4.65
N GLY A 35 -2.93 -17.61 3.87
CA GLY A 35 -2.93 -18.39 2.63
C GLY A 35 -2.14 -19.70 2.68
N PRO A 36 -2.36 -20.64 3.63
CA PRO A 36 -1.54 -21.83 3.70
C PRO A 36 -1.83 -22.79 2.53
N LYS A 37 -0.87 -23.66 2.24
CA LYS A 37 -1.05 -24.77 1.31
C LYS A 37 -0.64 -26.10 1.93
N VAL A 38 -1.32 -27.15 1.51
CA VAL A 38 -0.95 -28.54 1.78
C VAL A 38 -0.54 -29.16 0.46
N ILE A 39 0.65 -29.76 0.41
CA ILE A 39 1.12 -30.55 -0.72
C ILE A 39 1.05 -32.01 -0.31
N TYR A 40 0.32 -32.82 -1.06
CA TYR A 40 0.20 -34.25 -0.82
C TYR A 40 1.34 -35.03 -1.46
N ASN A 41 1.55 -36.28 -1.03
CA ASN A 41 2.62 -37.14 -1.53
C ASN A 41 2.51 -37.45 -3.04
N ASP A 42 1.29 -37.37 -3.59
CA ASP A 42 1.03 -37.56 -5.02
C ASP A 42 1.26 -36.27 -5.85
N GLY A 43 1.70 -35.18 -5.21
CA GLY A 43 1.93 -33.88 -5.83
C GLY A 43 0.68 -33.03 -6.01
N SER A 44 -0.50 -33.51 -5.61
CA SER A 44 -1.71 -32.67 -5.56
C SER A 44 -1.59 -31.61 -4.46
N GLU A 45 -2.27 -30.48 -4.64
CA GLU A 45 -2.23 -29.37 -3.69
C GLU A 45 -3.64 -28.98 -3.22
N ASP A 46 -3.77 -28.67 -1.93
CA ASP A 46 -4.91 -27.96 -1.36
C ASP A 46 -4.45 -26.57 -0.93
N LEU A 47 -5.15 -25.55 -1.41
CA LEU A 47 -4.86 -24.15 -1.16
C LEU A 47 -5.97 -23.56 -0.31
N TYR A 48 -5.60 -22.80 0.71
CA TYR A 48 -6.56 -22.28 1.67
C TYR A 48 -6.51 -20.76 1.68
N ALA A 49 -7.67 -20.12 1.68
CA ALA A 49 -7.82 -18.73 2.10
C ALA A 49 -8.56 -18.74 3.44
N VAL A 50 -7.82 -18.54 4.53
CA VAL A 50 -8.37 -18.48 5.89
C VAL A 50 -8.68 -17.03 6.21
N MET A 51 -9.96 -16.71 6.30
CA MET A 51 -10.49 -15.37 6.42
C MET A 51 -10.87 -15.04 7.86
N GLY A 52 -10.12 -14.14 8.48
CA GLY A 52 -10.45 -13.58 9.78
C GLY A 52 -11.74 -12.75 9.75
N CYS A 53 -12.46 -12.71 10.86
CA CYS A 53 -13.52 -11.74 11.11
C CYS A 53 -13.36 -11.09 12.48
N CYS A 54 -13.36 -9.75 12.51
CA CYS A 54 -13.41 -8.98 13.76
C CYS A 54 -14.68 -8.11 13.89
N VAL A 55 -15.64 -8.25 12.97
CA VAL A 55 -16.84 -7.40 12.90
C VAL A 55 -18.07 -8.27 12.91
N ALA A 56 -19.03 -7.97 13.79
CA ALA A 56 -20.37 -8.52 13.74
C ALA A 56 -21.33 -7.50 13.11
N ASP A 57 -22.35 -7.97 12.39
CA ASP A 57 -23.46 -7.13 11.96
C ASP A 57 -24.40 -6.79 13.14
N SER A 58 -25.46 -6.03 12.87
CA SER A 58 -26.45 -5.63 13.87
C SER A 58 -27.22 -6.80 14.50
N THR A 59 -27.10 -8.01 13.94
CA THR A 59 -27.71 -9.25 14.46
C THR A 59 -26.71 -10.10 15.25
N GLY A 60 -25.46 -9.66 15.37
CA GLY A 60 -24.39 -10.39 16.04
C GLY A 60 -23.68 -11.43 15.17
N GLN A 61 -24.00 -11.49 13.87
CA GLN A 61 -23.39 -12.47 12.96
C GLN A 61 -22.11 -11.93 12.33
N PRO A 62 -21.11 -12.79 12.03
CA PRO A 62 -19.87 -12.35 11.37
C PRO A 62 -20.14 -11.60 10.06
N SER A 63 -19.69 -10.35 10.00
CA SER A 63 -19.85 -9.49 8.84
C SER A 63 -18.52 -9.31 8.13
N TYR A 64 -18.38 -10.01 7.01
CA TYR A 64 -17.23 -9.86 6.14
C TYR A 64 -17.42 -8.67 5.19
N SER A 65 -16.60 -7.63 5.36
CA SER A 65 -16.66 -6.40 4.55
C SER A 65 -16.41 -6.67 3.06
N LYS A 66 -16.71 -5.70 2.18
CA LYS A 66 -16.37 -5.76 0.75
C LYS A 66 -14.87 -6.03 0.50
N GLY A 67 -14.00 -5.71 1.46
CA GLY A 67 -12.56 -5.98 1.38
C GLY A 67 -12.19 -7.47 1.36
N ILE A 68 -13.09 -8.37 1.78
CA ILE A 68 -12.82 -9.81 1.74
C ILE A 68 -12.56 -10.32 0.32
N ALA A 69 -13.24 -9.76 -0.68
CA ALA A 69 -13.05 -10.17 -2.07
C ALA A 69 -11.60 -9.94 -2.52
N GLN A 70 -11.01 -8.80 -2.16
CA GLN A 70 -9.62 -8.49 -2.49
C GLN A 70 -8.65 -9.51 -1.89
N ILE A 71 -8.88 -9.91 -0.64
CA ILE A 71 -8.04 -10.90 0.02
C ILE A 71 -8.21 -12.26 -0.64
N VAL A 72 -9.44 -12.71 -0.90
CA VAL A 72 -9.68 -13.97 -1.61
C VAL A 72 -9.01 -13.98 -2.98
N ILE A 73 -9.10 -12.90 -3.74
CA ILE A 73 -8.42 -12.75 -5.03
C ILE A 73 -6.91 -12.83 -4.83
N HIS A 74 -6.35 -12.15 -3.83
CA HIS A 74 -4.92 -12.17 -3.52
C HIS A 74 -4.44 -13.58 -3.16
N GLU A 75 -5.07 -14.24 -2.19
CA GLU A 75 -4.71 -15.59 -1.77
C GLU A 75 -4.87 -16.60 -2.90
N TYR A 76 -5.91 -16.47 -3.73
CA TYR A 76 -6.10 -17.37 -4.86
C TYR A 76 -5.06 -17.15 -5.97
N ASN A 77 -4.53 -15.94 -6.15
CA ASN A 77 -3.43 -15.71 -7.10
C ASN A 77 -2.15 -16.45 -6.68
N HIS A 78 -1.88 -16.67 -5.39
CA HIS A 78 -0.68 -17.41 -4.96
C HIS A 78 -0.60 -18.82 -5.55
N SER A 79 -1.74 -19.49 -5.76
CA SER A 79 -1.76 -20.85 -6.35
C SER A 79 -1.23 -20.90 -7.78
N PHE A 80 -1.36 -19.80 -8.51
CA PHE A 80 -0.87 -19.70 -9.89
C PHE A 80 0.49 -19.02 -9.95
N CYS A 81 0.70 -17.97 -9.16
CA CYS A 81 1.91 -17.15 -9.20
C CYS A 81 3.13 -17.85 -8.60
N ASN A 82 2.98 -18.54 -7.46
CA ASN A 82 4.14 -19.11 -6.77
C ASN A 82 4.87 -20.16 -7.62
N PRO A 83 4.19 -21.14 -8.26
CA PRO A 83 4.85 -22.08 -9.17
C PRO A 83 5.56 -21.41 -10.35
N LEU A 84 5.01 -20.31 -10.88
CA LEU A 84 5.63 -19.55 -11.97
C LEU A 84 6.94 -18.90 -11.50
N ILE A 85 6.94 -18.27 -10.31
CA ILE A 85 8.16 -17.71 -9.73
C ILE A 85 9.14 -18.84 -9.41
N ASP A 86 8.70 -19.96 -8.81
CA ASP A 86 9.57 -21.09 -8.50
C ASP A 86 10.31 -21.62 -9.72
N ALA A 87 9.61 -21.80 -10.84
CA ALA A 87 10.20 -22.29 -12.08
C ALA A 87 11.18 -21.31 -12.74
N ASN A 88 11.05 -20.01 -12.47
CA ASN A 88 11.83 -18.96 -13.14
C ASN A 88 12.83 -18.23 -12.21
N TYR A 89 12.81 -18.51 -10.91
CA TYR A 89 13.54 -17.71 -9.92
C TYR A 89 15.05 -17.72 -10.15
N ASN A 90 15.64 -18.83 -10.59
CA ASN A 90 17.08 -18.89 -10.89
C ASN A 90 17.50 -17.83 -11.91
N ALA A 91 16.64 -17.51 -12.88
CA ALA A 91 16.91 -16.47 -13.87
C ALA A 91 16.58 -15.05 -13.36
N MET A 92 15.63 -14.92 -12.43
CA MET A 92 15.24 -13.63 -11.82
C MET A 92 16.20 -13.18 -10.71
N GLU A 93 16.77 -14.13 -9.97
CA GLU A 93 17.49 -13.91 -8.71
C GLU A 93 18.51 -12.76 -8.77
N PRO A 94 19.38 -12.62 -9.79
CA PRO A 94 20.33 -11.51 -9.84
C PRO A 94 19.64 -10.13 -9.85
N ALA A 95 18.53 -10.00 -10.57
CA ALA A 95 17.75 -8.76 -10.64
C ALA A 95 16.95 -8.56 -9.34
N SER A 96 16.30 -9.61 -8.85
CA SER A 96 15.48 -9.56 -7.63
C SER A 96 16.33 -9.20 -6.41
N VAL A 97 17.55 -9.72 -6.26
CA VAL A 97 18.50 -9.35 -5.18
C VAL A 97 18.86 -7.86 -5.26
N LYS A 98 19.10 -7.34 -6.46
CA LYS A 98 19.43 -5.93 -6.70
C LYS A 98 18.26 -5.00 -6.36
N ILE A 99 17.02 -5.40 -6.69
CA ILE A 99 15.79 -4.69 -6.36
C ILE A 99 15.52 -4.74 -4.84
N PHE A 100 15.64 -5.93 -4.24
CA PHE A 100 15.33 -6.16 -2.84
C PHE A 100 16.27 -5.41 -1.88
N LYS A 101 17.57 -5.33 -2.20
CA LYS A 101 18.59 -4.74 -1.32
C LYS A 101 18.21 -3.36 -0.73
N PRO A 102 17.84 -2.34 -1.53
CA PRO A 102 17.41 -1.04 -0.98
C PRO A 102 16.04 -1.06 -0.28
N LEU A 103 15.23 -2.11 -0.48
CA LEU A 103 13.86 -2.21 0.02
C LEU A 103 13.72 -3.16 1.21
N LYS A 104 14.78 -3.92 1.54
CA LYS A 104 14.80 -4.97 2.56
C LYS A 104 14.09 -4.56 3.85
N ASN A 105 14.47 -3.43 4.46
CA ASN A 105 13.89 -3.01 5.73
C ASN A 105 12.37 -2.78 5.62
N LYS A 106 11.91 -2.19 4.51
CA LYS A 106 10.50 -1.89 4.28
C LYS A 106 9.68 -3.16 4.06
N LEU A 107 10.22 -4.08 3.26
CA LEU A 107 9.59 -5.36 2.95
C LEU A 107 9.60 -6.31 4.16
N SER A 108 10.69 -6.35 4.92
CA SER A 108 10.80 -7.19 6.14
C SER A 108 9.81 -6.79 7.23
N LEU A 109 9.47 -5.50 7.37
CA LEU A 109 8.42 -5.04 8.29
C LEU A 109 7.03 -5.58 7.93
N GLN A 110 6.86 -6.07 6.70
CA GLN A 110 5.64 -6.69 6.18
C GLN A 110 5.81 -8.21 6.04
N ALA A 111 6.79 -8.81 6.74
CA ALA A 111 7.16 -10.23 6.68
C ALA A 111 7.79 -10.74 5.37
N TYR A 112 8.10 -9.85 4.41
CA TYR A 112 8.79 -10.21 3.17
C TYR A 112 10.30 -10.05 3.33
N SER A 113 10.96 -11.09 3.84
CA SER A 113 12.36 -11.02 4.28
C SER A 113 13.39 -11.51 3.25
N ALA A 114 12.96 -12.04 2.10
CA ALA A 114 13.83 -12.54 1.04
C ALA A 114 13.44 -12.02 -0.36
N PRO A 115 14.39 -11.93 -1.32
CA PRO A 115 14.09 -11.53 -2.69
C PRO A 115 13.03 -12.42 -3.36
N LYS A 116 13.12 -13.75 -3.17
CA LYS A 116 12.10 -14.69 -3.68
C LYS A 116 10.70 -14.40 -3.15
N THR A 117 10.58 -14.08 -1.85
CA THR A 117 9.29 -13.70 -1.26
C THR A 117 8.75 -12.40 -1.83
N MET A 118 9.62 -11.44 -2.17
CA MET A 118 9.22 -10.23 -2.88
C MET A 118 8.70 -10.52 -4.29
N GLU A 119 9.30 -11.48 -5.01
CA GLU A 119 8.83 -11.83 -6.36
C GLU A 119 7.48 -12.55 -6.38
N TYR A 120 7.21 -13.43 -5.42
CA TYR A 120 5.86 -14.01 -5.25
C TYR A 120 4.81 -12.89 -5.12
N GLU A 121 5.08 -11.93 -4.25
CA GLU A 121 4.20 -10.80 -3.98
C GLU A 121 4.07 -9.84 -5.16
N ASN A 122 5.17 -9.51 -5.86
CA ASN A 122 5.14 -8.66 -7.06
C ASN A 122 4.13 -9.21 -8.07
N LEU A 123 4.23 -10.51 -8.39
CA LEU A 123 3.37 -11.14 -9.39
C LEU A 123 1.93 -11.24 -8.90
N VAL A 124 1.69 -11.68 -7.66
CA VAL A 124 0.35 -11.73 -7.07
C VAL A 124 -0.32 -10.36 -7.05
N ARG A 125 0.36 -9.33 -6.56
CA ARG A 125 -0.18 -7.96 -6.48
C ARG A 125 -0.48 -7.39 -7.86
N ALA A 126 0.37 -7.66 -8.85
CA ALA A 126 0.12 -7.23 -10.22
C ALA A 126 -1.10 -7.94 -10.81
N CYS A 127 -1.26 -9.25 -10.59
CA CYS A 127 -2.43 -10.01 -11.04
C CYS A 127 -3.73 -9.54 -10.37
N VAL A 128 -3.70 -9.19 -9.08
CA VAL A 128 -4.85 -8.57 -8.39
C VAL A 128 -5.26 -7.27 -9.09
N ILE A 129 -4.30 -6.41 -9.45
CA ILE A 129 -4.58 -5.17 -10.18
C ILE A 129 -5.17 -5.47 -11.57
N ARG A 130 -4.63 -6.47 -12.30
CA ARG A 130 -5.20 -6.91 -13.60
C ARG A 130 -6.63 -7.42 -13.47
N TYR A 131 -6.92 -8.19 -12.42
CA TYR A 131 -8.27 -8.67 -12.13
C TYR A 131 -9.25 -7.50 -11.99
N TYR A 132 -8.90 -6.47 -11.21
CA TYR A 132 -9.78 -5.31 -11.04
C TYR A 132 -9.93 -4.47 -12.30
N LEU A 133 -8.86 -4.30 -13.09
CA LEU A 133 -8.94 -3.62 -14.38
C LEU A 133 -9.90 -4.32 -15.34
N ARG A 134 -9.90 -5.65 -15.37
CA ARG A 134 -10.83 -6.42 -16.20
C ARG A 134 -12.28 -6.28 -15.75
N ASN A 135 -12.50 -6.05 -14.45
CA ASN A 135 -13.82 -5.88 -13.85
C ASN A 135 -14.31 -4.42 -13.82
N GLY A 136 -13.68 -3.53 -14.60
CA GLY A 136 -14.18 -2.17 -14.82
C GLY A 136 -13.97 -1.22 -13.63
N VAL A 137 -12.94 -1.45 -12.82
CA VAL A 137 -12.58 -0.52 -11.75
C VAL A 137 -12.24 0.86 -12.32
N ASP A 138 -12.60 1.92 -11.60
CA ASP A 138 -12.29 3.29 -12.04
C ASP A 138 -10.79 3.61 -11.97
N GLU A 139 -10.36 4.60 -12.76
CA GLU A 139 -8.95 4.99 -12.88
C GLU A 139 -8.37 5.52 -11.55
N ASN A 140 -9.18 6.14 -10.69
CA ASN A 140 -8.73 6.66 -9.40
C ASN A 140 -8.42 5.54 -8.42
N MET A 141 -9.22 4.47 -8.41
CA MET A 141 -8.95 3.28 -7.62
C MET A 141 -7.68 2.56 -8.10
N LEU A 142 -7.41 2.54 -9.41
CA LEU A 142 -6.13 2.05 -9.93
C LEU A 142 -4.94 2.88 -9.41
N LYS A 143 -5.02 4.22 -9.54
CA LYS A 143 -3.97 5.13 -9.03
C LYS A 143 -3.73 4.92 -7.54
N TYR A 144 -4.82 4.79 -6.77
CA TYR A 144 -4.76 4.51 -5.34
C TYR A 144 -4.05 3.19 -5.02
N GLN A 145 -4.40 2.10 -5.72
CA GLN A 145 -3.76 0.78 -5.53
C GLN A 145 -2.27 0.85 -5.86
N VAL A 146 -1.90 1.38 -7.04
CA VAL A 146 -0.50 1.49 -7.47
C VAL A 146 0.32 2.36 -6.52
N ALA A 147 -0.21 3.50 -6.09
CA ALA A 147 0.47 4.36 -5.11
C ALA A 147 0.65 3.66 -3.76
N GLY A 148 -0.34 2.88 -3.31
CA GLY A 148 -0.24 2.03 -2.13
C GLY A 148 0.87 0.98 -2.24
N GLU A 149 0.99 0.33 -3.39
CA GLU A 149 2.05 -0.66 -3.63
C GLU A 149 3.46 -0.02 -3.65
N PHE A 150 3.61 1.18 -4.23
CA PHE A 150 4.85 1.96 -4.07
C PHE A 150 5.15 2.29 -2.61
N ALA A 151 4.12 2.68 -1.85
CA ALA A 151 4.24 2.95 -0.42
C ALA A 151 4.60 1.68 0.37
N ASN A 152 4.25 0.49 -0.10
CA ASN A 152 4.64 -0.79 0.50
C ASN A 152 6.01 -1.31 0.03
N GLY A 153 6.59 -0.70 -1.01
CA GLY A 153 7.93 -1.03 -1.51
C GLY A 153 7.93 -1.89 -2.77
N PHE A 154 6.78 -2.16 -3.39
CA PHE A 154 6.68 -2.84 -4.69
C PHE A 154 6.89 -1.82 -5.83
N ILE A 155 8.14 -1.38 -5.98
CA ILE A 155 8.50 -0.17 -6.73
C ILE A 155 8.28 -0.21 -8.23
N TRP A 156 8.04 -1.38 -8.83
CA TRP A 156 7.88 -1.54 -10.28
C TRP A 156 6.56 -2.21 -10.66
N ILE A 157 5.60 -2.22 -9.72
CA ILE A 157 4.29 -2.84 -9.89
C ILE A 157 3.52 -2.29 -11.10
N ASP A 158 3.63 -1.00 -11.39
CA ASP A 158 3.03 -0.34 -12.56
C ASP A 158 3.56 -0.95 -13.86
N LYS A 159 4.87 -1.22 -13.92
CA LYS A 159 5.52 -1.80 -15.09
C LYS A 159 5.11 -3.25 -15.27
N LEU A 160 5.04 -4.02 -14.18
CA LEU A 160 4.59 -5.41 -14.23
C LEU A 160 3.12 -5.51 -14.66
N VAL A 161 2.24 -4.65 -14.12
CA VAL A 161 0.83 -4.54 -14.54
C VAL A 161 0.70 -4.21 -16.04
N ASN A 162 1.55 -3.32 -16.56
CA ASN A 162 1.57 -3.01 -17.98
C ASN A 162 2.05 -4.19 -18.82
N LEU A 163 3.08 -4.90 -18.35
CA LEU A 163 3.63 -6.08 -19.03
C LEU A 163 2.61 -7.23 -19.08
N LEU A 164 1.86 -7.47 -18.00
CA LEU A 164 0.73 -8.40 -17.99
C LEU A 164 -0.39 -7.96 -18.95
N GLY A 165 -0.56 -6.66 -19.19
CA GLY A 165 -1.46 -6.15 -20.23
C GLY A 165 -0.97 -6.43 -21.65
N VAL A 166 0.35 -6.50 -21.88
CA VAL A 166 0.92 -6.97 -23.15
C VAL A 166 0.65 -8.45 -23.33
N TYR A 167 0.85 -9.26 -22.28
CA TYR A 167 0.50 -10.68 -22.27
C TYR A 167 -0.96 -10.92 -22.69
N GLU A 168 -1.91 -10.23 -22.05
CA GLU A 168 -3.34 -10.40 -22.35
C GLU A 168 -3.71 -10.06 -23.80
N LYS A 169 -2.98 -9.15 -24.45
CA LYS A 169 -3.20 -8.76 -25.85
C LYS A 169 -2.53 -9.69 -26.86
N ASN A 170 -1.62 -10.56 -26.43
CA ASN A 170 -0.79 -11.40 -27.31
C ASN A 170 -0.96 -12.90 -27.00
N ARG A 171 -2.19 -13.32 -26.67
CA ARG A 171 -2.49 -14.69 -26.21
C ARG A 171 -2.28 -15.77 -27.28
N ASP A 172 -2.31 -15.41 -28.56
CA ASP A 172 -1.98 -16.33 -29.66
C ASP A 172 -0.49 -16.75 -29.61
N LYS A 173 0.39 -15.83 -29.21
CA LYS A 173 1.82 -16.09 -29.02
C LYS A 173 2.14 -16.65 -27.63
N TYR A 174 1.39 -16.21 -26.62
CA TYR A 174 1.58 -16.62 -25.22
C TYR A 174 0.27 -17.21 -24.67
N PRO A 175 -0.03 -18.49 -24.96
CA PRO A 175 -1.29 -19.10 -24.52
C PRO A 175 -1.46 -19.15 -23.00
N THR A 176 -0.36 -19.27 -22.26
CA THR A 176 -0.35 -19.29 -20.78
C THR A 176 0.58 -18.22 -20.22
N LEU A 177 0.37 -17.81 -18.97
CA LEU A 177 1.27 -16.85 -18.33
C LEU A 177 2.69 -17.42 -18.19
N ASN A 178 2.81 -18.74 -18.07
CA ASN A 178 4.10 -19.44 -18.09
C ASN A 178 4.89 -19.18 -19.38
N ASP A 179 4.23 -19.17 -20.54
CA ASP A 179 4.88 -18.90 -21.82
C ASP A 179 5.40 -17.46 -21.91
N PHE A 180 4.84 -16.55 -21.10
CA PHE A 180 5.21 -15.15 -21.05
C PHE A 180 6.21 -14.82 -19.94
N MET A 181 6.43 -15.72 -18.97
CA MET A 181 7.42 -15.51 -17.89
C MET A 181 8.80 -15.11 -18.40
N PRO A 182 9.35 -15.65 -19.52
CA PRO A 182 10.63 -15.19 -20.06
C PRO A 182 10.69 -13.69 -20.37
N GLU A 183 9.57 -13.07 -20.81
CA GLU A 183 9.51 -11.62 -21.05
C GLU A 183 9.51 -10.82 -19.74
N ILE A 184 8.87 -11.35 -18.68
CA ILE A 184 8.91 -10.77 -17.33
C ILE A 184 10.33 -10.80 -16.78
N VAL A 185 11.00 -11.95 -16.82
CA VAL A 185 12.40 -12.12 -16.39
C VAL A 185 13.32 -11.16 -17.14
N LYS A 186 13.18 -11.12 -18.48
CA LYS A 186 13.96 -10.21 -19.32
C LYS A 186 13.73 -8.75 -18.94
N PHE A 187 12.48 -8.33 -18.76
CA PHE A 187 12.16 -6.96 -18.39
C PHE A 187 12.73 -6.58 -17.02
N GLU A 188 12.56 -7.45 -16.01
CA GLU A 188 13.09 -7.24 -14.66
C GLU A 188 14.61 -7.01 -14.67
N SER A 189 15.34 -7.77 -15.49
CA SER A 189 16.80 -7.64 -15.62
C SER A 189 17.26 -6.25 -16.10
N THR A 190 16.40 -5.52 -16.81
CA THR A 190 16.70 -4.16 -17.31
C THR A 190 16.46 -3.07 -16.27
N LEU A 191 15.82 -3.41 -15.14
CA LEU A 191 15.42 -2.42 -14.15
C LEU A 191 16.63 -1.81 -13.43
N SER A 192 16.47 -0.51 -13.14
CA SER A 192 17.39 0.25 -12.30
C SER A 192 16.68 0.68 -11.02
N PRO A 193 16.80 -0.09 -9.92
CA PRO A 193 16.09 0.21 -8.67
C PRO A 193 16.39 1.61 -8.15
N LYS A 194 17.65 2.07 -8.25
CA LYS A 194 18.05 3.41 -7.85
C LYS A 194 17.31 4.50 -8.63
N LYS A 195 17.13 4.32 -9.95
CA LYS A 195 16.40 5.26 -10.80
C LYS A 195 14.92 5.28 -10.43
N ILE A 196 14.30 4.11 -10.33
CA ILE A 196 12.87 3.97 -10.00
C ILE A 196 12.56 4.57 -8.62
N ILE A 197 13.38 4.25 -7.59
CA ILE A 197 13.21 4.82 -6.24
C ILE A 197 13.35 6.35 -6.26
N ARG A 198 14.29 6.88 -7.05
CA ARG A 198 14.46 8.34 -7.19
C ARG A 198 13.24 8.99 -7.84
N GLU A 199 12.67 8.36 -8.86
CA GLU A 199 11.46 8.83 -9.56
C GLU A 199 10.25 8.81 -8.62
N ILE A 200 10.03 7.71 -7.90
CA ILE A 200 8.96 7.61 -6.89
C ILE A 200 9.12 8.71 -5.83
N LYS A 201 10.34 8.93 -5.31
CA LYS A 201 10.62 9.98 -4.32
C LYS A 201 10.43 11.41 -4.87
N ALA A 202 10.59 11.63 -6.16
CA ALA A 202 10.26 12.92 -6.78
C ALA A 202 8.74 13.12 -6.87
N SER A 203 7.99 12.04 -7.04
CA SER A 203 6.53 12.01 -7.08
C SER A 203 5.86 12.08 -5.71
N THR A 204 6.56 11.85 -4.60
CA THR A 204 5.98 12.02 -3.26
C THR A 204 5.83 13.50 -2.87
N PRO A 205 4.67 13.94 -2.34
CA PRO A 205 4.47 15.28 -1.81
C PRO A 205 5.41 15.62 -0.65
N LYS A 206 5.61 16.92 -0.42
CA LYS A 206 6.42 17.46 0.68
C LYS A 206 5.69 18.58 1.39
N ILE A 207 5.84 18.63 2.72
CA ILE A 207 5.53 19.84 3.50
C ILE A 207 6.70 20.80 3.30
N VAL A 208 6.47 21.93 2.63
CA VAL A 208 7.49 22.95 2.33
C VAL A 208 7.60 24.01 3.42
N SER A 209 6.51 24.26 4.16
CA SER A 209 6.54 25.14 5.33
C SER A 209 5.43 24.80 6.31
N ILE A 210 5.66 25.20 7.56
CA ILE A 210 4.67 25.21 8.64
C ILE A 210 4.63 26.63 9.18
N SER A 211 3.44 27.16 9.49
CA SER A 211 3.27 28.55 9.94
C SER A 211 4.00 28.90 11.24
N ILE A 212 4.44 27.90 12.00
CA ILE A 212 5.34 28.07 13.14
C ILE A 212 6.66 27.32 12.91
N PRO A 213 7.82 27.89 13.31
CA PRO A 213 9.10 27.21 13.14
C PRO A 213 9.23 26.00 14.07
N ASP A 214 9.70 24.88 13.52
CA ASP A 214 10.10 23.73 14.33
C ASP A 214 11.22 24.11 15.30
N LYS A 215 11.15 23.55 16.51
CA LYS A 215 12.03 23.78 17.67
C LYS A 215 12.07 25.21 18.20
N SER A 216 11.15 26.07 17.79
CA SER A 216 11.04 27.42 18.34
C SER A 216 10.86 27.37 19.87
N LYS A 217 11.52 28.29 20.58
CA LYS A 217 11.48 28.37 22.04
C LYS A 217 10.62 29.52 22.57
N ALA A 218 10.02 30.31 21.67
CA ALA A 218 9.30 31.53 22.00
C ALA A 218 8.09 31.74 21.08
N VAL A 219 7.33 30.67 20.80
CA VAL A 219 6.08 30.77 20.03
C VAL A 219 5.07 31.60 20.83
N ASP A 220 4.35 32.49 20.17
CA ASP A 220 3.32 33.29 20.83
C ASP A 220 2.14 32.39 21.24
N PRO A 221 1.79 32.28 22.54
CA PRO A 221 0.63 31.49 22.97
C PRO A 221 -0.71 32.03 22.43
N ALA A 222 -0.75 33.25 21.87
CA ALA A 222 -1.93 33.78 21.19
C ALA A 222 -2.20 33.14 19.80
N ILE A 223 -1.28 32.34 19.25
CA ILE A 223 -1.50 31.62 18.00
C ILE A 223 -2.60 30.57 18.19
N THR A 224 -3.63 30.64 17.36
CA THR A 224 -4.80 29.74 17.40
C THR A 224 -4.91 28.81 16.20
N GLU A 225 -4.03 28.96 15.21
CA GLU A 225 -4.04 28.17 13.98
C GLU A 225 -2.64 27.80 13.52
N ILE A 226 -2.51 26.60 12.96
CA ILE A 226 -1.30 26.12 12.31
C ILE A 226 -1.65 25.75 10.87
N THR A 227 -0.85 26.23 9.93
CA THR A 227 -1.00 25.95 8.51
C THR A 227 0.20 25.17 7.99
N LEU A 228 -0.07 24.03 7.35
CA LEU A 228 0.91 23.27 6.58
C LEU A 228 0.81 23.69 5.11
N THR A 229 1.93 24.05 4.49
CA THR A 229 2.00 24.29 3.04
C THR A 229 2.72 23.13 2.36
N PHE A 230 2.15 22.64 1.27
CA PHE A 230 2.66 21.54 0.46
C PHE A 230 3.22 22.04 -0.88
N ASP A 231 4.18 21.30 -1.45
CA ASP A 231 4.77 21.63 -2.76
C ASP A 231 3.76 21.49 -3.93
N ARG A 232 2.71 20.68 -3.74
CA ARG A 232 1.73 20.33 -4.76
C ARG A 232 0.30 20.25 -4.21
N PRO A 233 -0.72 20.25 -5.07
CA PRO A 233 -2.10 20.04 -4.66
C PRO A 233 -2.28 18.68 -3.98
N MET A 234 -2.94 18.68 -2.83
CA MET A 234 -3.18 17.50 -2.02
C MET A 234 -4.61 16.99 -2.18
N SER A 235 -4.81 15.73 -1.79
CA SER A 235 -6.14 15.24 -1.43
C SER A 235 -6.55 15.81 -0.08
N PHE A 236 -7.86 15.93 0.16
CA PHE A 236 -8.40 16.51 1.39
C PHE A 236 -8.22 15.63 2.65
N LYS A 237 -7.60 14.46 2.56
CA LYS A 237 -7.27 13.65 3.74
C LYS A 237 -6.20 14.37 4.56
N ASN A 238 -6.40 14.42 5.87
CA ASN A 238 -5.56 15.15 6.80
C ASN A 238 -5.62 14.52 8.20
N GLY A 239 -4.67 14.89 9.05
CA GLY A 239 -4.68 14.52 10.46
C GLY A 239 -3.41 14.93 11.19
N VAL A 240 -3.52 15.09 12.50
CA VAL A 240 -2.38 15.32 13.41
C VAL A 240 -2.39 14.19 14.45
N SER A 241 -1.21 13.77 14.89
CA SER A 241 -1.05 12.89 16.05
C SER A 241 -0.07 13.51 17.05
N TYR A 242 0.06 12.91 18.24
CA TYR A 242 1.06 13.34 19.21
C TYR A 242 2.48 13.15 18.65
N GLY A 243 3.36 14.08 18.99
CA GLY A 243 4.77 14.02 18.60
C GLY A 243 5.60 13.13 19.52
N LYS A 244 6.92 13.28 19.45
CA LYS A 244 7.87 12.42 20.17
C LYS A 244 7.83 12.61 21.69
N GLN A 245 7.34 13.75 22.18
CA GLN A 245 7.20 14.02 23.62
C GLN A 245 5.89 13.44 24.20
N GLY A 246 5.09 12.78 23.36
CA GLY A 246 3.90 12.04 23.77
C GLY A 246 2.68 12.91 24.03
N LYS A 247 1.61 12.25 24.47
CA LYS A 247 0.26 12.82 24.58
C LYS A 247 0.18 14.06 25.50
N LYS A 248 1.03 14.15 26.52
CA LYS A 248 1.02 15.29 27.48
C LYS A 248 1.42 16.62 26.84
N CYS A 249 2.23 16.58 25.78
CA CYS A 249 2.65 17.76 25.01
C CYS A 249 1.80 17.95 23.75
N PHE A 250 0.70 17.20 23.58
CA PHE A 250 -0.19 17.38 22.43
C PHE A 250 -1.16 18.53 22.71
N PRO A 251 -1.31 19.51 21.80
CA PRO A 251 -2.20 20.63 22.03
C PRO A 251 -3.66 20.21 22.04
N GLU A 252 -4.48 20.96 22.77
CA GLU A 252 -5.92 20.87 22.63
C GLU A 252 -6.35 21.48 21.29
N PHE A 253 -7.35 20.85 20.66
CA PHE A 253 -7.95 21.36 19.44
C PHE A 253 -9.15 22.25 19.79
N SER A 254 -9.36 23.29 18.98
CA SER A 254 -10.61 24.07 19.07
C SER A 254 -11.76 23.30 18.41
N ASP A 255 -13.00 23.71 18.67
CA ASP A 255 -14.19 23.15 18.01
C ASP A 255 -14.30 23.52 16.52
N LYS A 256 -13.45 24.43 16.03
CA LYS A 256 -13.38 24.79 14.61
C LYS A 256 -12.83 23.62 13.79
N LYS A 257 -13.57 23.24 12.74
CA LYS A 257 -13.12 22.23 11.77
C LYS A 257 -11.89 22.73 11.02
N SER A 258 -10.94 21.83 10.80
CA SER A 258 -9.80 22.10 9.92
C SER A 258 -10.29 22.37 8.48
N LYS A 259 -9.50 23.12 7.71
CA LYS A 259 -9.86 23.51 6.34
C LYS A 259 -8.69 23.37 5.39
N TRP A 260 -9.00 23.04 4.14
CA TRP A 260 -8.06 23.14 3.02
C TRP A 260 -8.33 24.44 2.25
N ASP A 261 -7.29 25.02 1.67
CA ASP A 261 -7.47 25.99 0.59
C ASP A 261 -8.13 25.27 -0.60
N GLU A 262 -9.39 25.57 -0.89
CA GLU A 262 -10.16 24.90 -1.94
C GLU A 262 -9.64 25.20 -3.36
N LYS A 263 -9.00 26.37 -3.54
CA LYS A 263 -8.51 26.82 -4.85
C LYS A 263 -7.17 26.16 -5.17
N THR A 264 -6.21 26.23 -4.24
CA THR A 264 -4.87 25.70 -4.50
C THR A 264 -4.71 24.24 -4.08
N LYS A 265 -5.46 23.81 -3.05
CA LYS A 265 -5.30 22.52 -2.35
C LYS A 265 -3.89 22.29 -1.81
N LYS A 266 -3.10 23.35 -1.66
CA LYS A 266 -1.70 23.28 -1.18
C LYS A 266 -1.56 23.66 0.28
N GLN A 267 -2.62 24.12 0.93
CA GLN A 267 -2.58 24.56 2.31
C GLN A 267 -3.69 23.89 3.11
N TRP A 268 -3.30 23.38 4.27
CA TRP A 268 -4.23 22.85 5.26
C TRP A 268 -4.01 23.54 6.59
N THR A 269 -5.09 24.10 7.14
CA THR A 269 -5.09 24.83 8.40
C THR A 269 -5.93 24.07 9.43
N PHE A 270 -5.37 23.89 10.62
CA PHE A 270 -6.06 23.34 11.78
C PHE A 270 -5.92 24.27 12.98
N TYR A 271 -6.84 24.13 13.93
CA TYR A 271 -7.05 25.10 15.00
C TYR A 271 -6.75 24.49 16.37
N ILE A 272 -5.92 25.17 17.14
CA ILE A 272 -5.39 24.69 18.42
C ILE A 272 -5.52 25.75 19.52
N LYS A 273 -5.39 25.31 20.77
CA LYS A 273 -5.29 26.16 21.95
C LYS A 273 -3.90 25.99 22.56
N LEU A 274 -3.25 27.11 22.88
CA LEU A 274 -1.92 27.16 23.45
C LEU A 274 -1.96 27.84 24.83
N GLU A 275 -1.19 27.29 25.76
CA GLU A 275 -0.92 27.86 27.07
C GLU A 275 0.47 28.52 27.05
N PRO A 276 0.69 29.63 27.78
CA PRO A 276 2.01 30.22 27.95
C PRO A 276 2.99 29.25 28.63
N ASP A 277 4.29 29.42 28.34
CA ASP A 277 5.40 28.69 28.97
C ASP A 277 5.30 27.15 28.95
N LYS A 278 4.78 26.58 27.85
CA LYS A 278 4.51 25.14 27.71
C LYS A 278 5.18 24.56 26.46
N ASP A 279 5.66 23.33 26.59
CA ASP A 279 6.21 22.55 25.48
C ASP A 279 5.11 21.78 24.75
N TYR A 280 5.16 21.84 23.42
CA TYR A 280 4.24 21.18 22.51
C TYR A 280 5.00 20.27 21.54
N SER A 281 4.40 19.13 21.22
CA SER A 281 4.95 18.12 20.33
C SER A 281 3.84 17.47 19.51
N MET A 282 3.91 17.63 18.20
CA MET A 282 2.98 17.07 17.23
C MET A 282 3.71 16.26 16.16
N SER A 283 2.99 15.35 15.53
CA SER A 283 3.43 14.67 14.32
C SER A 283 2.37 14.76 13.22
N PHE A 284 2.86 14.72 11.99
CA PHE A 284 2.08 14.66 10.75
C PHE A 284 2.40 13.30 10.09
N PRO A 285 1.66 12.23 10.46
CA PRO A 285 1.91 10.89 9.95
C PRO A 285 1.78 10.84 8.42
N SER A 286 2.73 10.21 7.73
CA SER A 286 2.76 10.21 6.27
C SER A 286 1.48 9.65 5.64
N GLN A 287 0.88 8.62 6.26
CA GLN A 287 -0.34 7.96 5.79
C GLN A 287 -1.61 8.82 5.87
N PHE A 288 -1.54 9.98 6.53
CA PHE A 288 -2.66 10.92 6.62
C PHE A 288 -2.67 11.93 5.49
N PHE A 289 -1.58 12.05 4.72
CA PHE A 289 -1.45 13.03 3.65
C PHE A 289 -1.03 12.34 2.35
N TYR A 290 -1.82 12.53 1.30
CA TYR A 290 -1.46 12.11 -0.05
C TYR A 290 -1.89 13.15 -1.08
N ASP A 291 -1.19 13.18 -2.22
CA ASP A 291 -1.51 14.09 -3.30
C ASP A 291 -2.74 13.65 -4.11
N VAL A 292 -3.11 14.42 -5.13
CA VAL A 292 -4.24 14.07 -6.02
C VAL A 292 -4.04 12.76 -6.80
N ASN A 293 -2.81 12.24 -6.83
CA ASN A 293 -2.44 10.95 -7.43
C ASN A 293 -2.19 9.86 -6.36
N TYR A 294 -2.59 10.11 -5.11
CA TYR A 294 -2.50 9.20 -3.97
C TYR A 294 -1.07 8.87 -3.49
N TYR A 295 -0.04 9.60 -3.95
CA TYR A 295 1.30 9.46 -3.37
C TYR A 295 1.33 10.08 -1.97
N SER A 296 1.72 9.29 -0.97
CA SER A 296 1.86 9.76 0.40
C SER A 296 3.18 10.50 0.64
N LEU A 297 3.27 11.22 1.76
CA LEU A 297 4.54 11.79 2.21
C LEU A 297 5.60 10.69 2.38
N ASP A 298 6.87 11.02 2.15
CA ASP A 298 7.98 10.07 2.26
C ASP A 298 8.26 9.62 3.69
N LYS A 299 7.84 10.41 4.68
CA LYS A 299 8.05 10.19 6.11
C LYS A 299 7.02 10.94 6.95
N THR A 300 6.92 10.55 8.22
CA THR A 300 6.25 11.36 9.25
C THR A 300 7.07 12.62 9.54
N TYR A 301 6.42 13.78 9.53
CA TYR A 301 7.01 15.05 9.93
C TYR A 301 6.68 15.32 11.40
N TYR A 302 7.56 16.03 12.09
CA TYR A 302 7.39 16.36 13.51
C TYR A 302 7.49 17.87 13.69
N LEU A 303 6.78 18.37 14.69
CA LEU A 303 6.79 19.77 15.07
C LEU A 303 6.84 19.86 16.58
N ASP A 304 7.99 20.28 17.09
CA ASP A 304 8.23 20.51 18.50
C ASP A 304 8.42 22.01 18.74
N PHE A 305 7.78 22.61 19.74
CA PHE A 305 8.02 24.03 20.07
C PHE A 305 7.64 24.33 21.51
N ARG A 306 8.10 25.48 22.01
CA ARG A 306 7.72 26.03 23.32
C ARG A 306 7.07 27.39 23.13
N THR A 307 6.00 27.65 23.88
CA THR A 307 5.39 28.98 23.96
C THR A 307 6.18 29.88 24.91
N ARG A 308 6.25 31.18 24.59
CA ARG A 308 6.87 32.18 25.49
C ARG A 308 6.05 32.36 26.77
N LYS A 309 6.68 32.90 27.81
CA LYS A 309 5.99 33.47 28.97
C LYS A 309 5.17 34.69 28.53
N GLN A 310 4.02 34.91 29.18
CA GLN A 310 3.25 36.14 29.01
C GLN A 310 3.99 37.33 29.63
#